data_AF-A0A3D3X3M1-F1
#
_entry.id   AF-A0A3D3X3M1-F1
#
_cell.length_a   1.000
_cell.length_b   1.000
_cell.length_c   1.000
_cell.angle_alpha   90.00
_cell.angle_beta   90.00
_cell.angle_gamma   90.00
#
_symmetry.space_group_name_H-M   'P 1'
#
loop_
_entity.id
_entity.type
_entity.pdbx_description
1 polymer ?
#
loop_
_entity_poly.entity_id
_entity_poly.type
_entity_poly.pdbx_seq_one_letter_code
_entity_poly.pdbx_strand_id
1 'polypeptide(L)'
;MLFASFLSWREKLLDLSSWEMIRSFLEPKMRPVNLPPLDFETFSSLLLHDKKASREAVNFILLRDLGDCFIQKEMPLELIWNHFGLFCSEFPDLCRVKLL
;
A
#
# COMPACT_ATOMS: atom_id res chain seq x y z
N MET A 1 5.94 1.14 3.45
CA MET A 1 6.19 -0.18 4.09
C MET A 1 4.93 -0.72 4.74
N LEU A 2 4.35 -0.07 5.76
CA LEU A 2 3.14 -0.58 6.42
C LEU A 2 1.97 -0.84 5.44
N PHE A 3 1.73 0.07 4.49
CA PHE A 3 0.74 -0.15 3.43
C PHE A 3 1.08 -1.35 2.52
N ALA A 4 2.36 -1.54 2.15
CA ALA A 4 2.76 -2.68 1.32
C ALA A 4 2.57 -4.02 2.05
N SER A 5 2.84 -4.04 3.37
CA SER A 5 2.56 -5.20 4.23
C SER A 5 1.06 -5.45 4.38
N PHE A 6 0.25 -4.41 4.56
CA PHE A 6 -1.21 -4.49 4.56
C PHE A 6 -1.73 -5.09 3.25
N LEU A 7 -1.29 -4.55 2.11
CA LEU A 7 -1.65 -5.04 0.78
C LEU A 7 -1.25 -6.52 0.60
N SER A 8 -0.05 -6.89 1.03
CA SER A 8 0.42 -8.29 0.97
C SER A 8 -0.48 -9.23 1.77
N TRP A 9 -0.93 -8.81 2.94
CA TRP A 9 -1.88 -9.57 3.76
C TRP A 9 -3.27 -9.66 3.11
N ARG A 10 -3.80 -8.54 2.60
CA ARG A 10 -5.11 -8.50 1.94
C ARG A 10 -5.17 -9.37 0.69
N GLU A 11 -4.06 -9.46 -0.04
CA GLU A 11 -3.89 -10.34 -1.20
C GLU A 11 -3.50 -11.79 -0.83
N LYS A 12 -3.54 -12.16 0.46
CA LYS A 12 -3.22 -13.51 0.98
C LYS A 12 -1.80 -13.99 0.67
N LEU A 13 -0.87 -13.05 0.45
CA LEU A 13 0.55 -13.33 0.21
C LEU A 13 1.35 -13.34 1.52
N LEU A 14 0.86 -12.64 2.54
CA LEU A 14 1.43 -12.58 3.87
C LEU A 14 0.40 -13.13 4.87
N ASP A 15 0.82 -13.99 5.79
CA ASP A 15 -0.08 -14.51 6.82
C ASP A 15 -0.47 -13.46 7.87
N LEU A 16 -1.51 -13.77 8.64
CA LEU A 16 -2.05 -12.86 9.67
C LEU A 16 -1.03 -12.59 10.78
N SER A 17 -0.31 -13.60 11.26
CA SER A 17 0.67 -13.45 12.34
C SER A 17 1.80 -12.48 11.97
N SER A 18 2.32 -12.59 10.76
CA SER A 18 3.37 -11.76 10.20
C SER A 18 2.87 -10.34 9.97
N TRP A 19 1.65 -10.18 9.45
CA TRP A 19 1.00 -8.87 9.36
C TRP A 19 0.86 -8.21 10.73
N GLU A 20 0.32 -8.90 11.73
CA GLU A 20 0.13 -8.37 13.08
C GLU A 20 1.46 -7.99 13.74
N MET A 21 2.51 -8.80 13.54
CA MET A 21 3.85 -8.48 14.03
C MET A 21 4.43 -7.23 13.37
N ILE A 22 4.34 -7.09 12.05
CA ILE A 22 4.80 -5.89 11.34
C ILE A 22 4.01 -4.67 11.79
N ARG A 23 2.67 -4.79 11.85
CA ARG A 23 1.78 -3.71 12.23
C ARG A 23 2.09 -3.22 13.64
N SER A 24 2.06 -4.12 14.63
CA SER A 24 2.34 -3.77 16.03
C SER A 24 3.73 -3.15 16.23
N PHE A 25 4.71 -3.54 15.41
CA PHE A 25 6.02 -2.93 15.45
C PHE A 25 6.07 -1.53 14.81
N LEU A 26 5.47 -1.34 13.63
CA LEU A 26 5.58 -0.12 12.84
C LEU A 26 4.58 0.96 13.27
N GLU A 27 3.31 0.60 13.46
CA GLU A 27 2.21 1.54 13.73
C GLU A 27 2.52 2.53 14.85
N PRO A 28 3.05 2.14 16.04
CA PRO A 28 3.37 3.08 17.11
C PRO A 28 4.51 4.07 16.79
N LYS A 29 5.30 3.81 15.74
CA LYS A 29 6.44 4.63 15.33
C LYS A 29 6.10 5.56 14.16
N MET A 30 4.94 5.37 13.54
CA MET A 30 4.52 6.17 12.40
C MET A 30 3.98 7.52 12.88
N ARG A 31 4.35 8.56 12.15
CA ARG A 31 3.67 9.86 12.29
C ARG A 31 2.46 9.87 11.35
N PRO A 32 1.31 10.40 11.78
CA PRO A 32 0.15 10.56 10.90
C PRO A 32 0.55 11.33 9.64
N VAL A 33 0.12 10.82 8.48
CA VAL A 33 0.29 11.48 7.19
C VAL A 33 -1.04 12.12 6.80
N ASN A 34 -1.03 13.43 6.57
CA ASN A 34 -2.17 14.15 6.01
C ASN A 34 -1.89 14.43 4.53
N LEU A 35 -2.65 13.81 3.65
CA LEU A 35 -2.56 14.02 2.21
C LEU A 35 -3.63 15.01 1.76
N PRO A 36 -3.35 15.82 0.72
CA PRO A 36 -4.40 16.58 0.05
C PRO A 36 -5.45 15.62 -0.53
N PRO A 37 -6.66 16.11 -0.88
CA PRO A 37 -7.63 15.32 -1.61
C PRO A 37 -6.98 14.66 -2.83
N LEU A 38 -7.29 13.39 -3.03
CA LEU A 38 -6.63 12.55 -4.02
C LEU A 38 -7.69 11.84 -4.85
N ASP A 39 -7.61 11.98 -6.17
CA ASP A 39 -8.37 11.18 -7.12
C ASP A 39 -7.49 10.07 -7.71
N PHE A 40 -8.13 9.15 -8.44
CA PHE A 40 -7.45 8.01 -9.05
C PHE A 40 -6.37 8.44 -10.06
N GLU A 41 -6.62 9.49 -10.84
CA GLU A 41 -5.67 9.99 -11.85
C GLU A 41 -4.40 10.53 -11.21
N THR A 42 -4.54 11.34 -10.17
CA THR A 42 -3.42 11.90 -9.40
C THR A 42 -2.64 10.78 -8.73
N PHE A 43 -3.32 9.84 -8.07
CA PHE A 43 -2.69 8.67 -7.46
C PHE A 43 -1.90 7.84 -8.49
N SER A 44 -2.53 7.55 -9.63
CA SER A 44 -1.92 6.81 -10.73
C SER A 44 -0.67 7.51 -11.25
N SER A 45 -0.75 8.82 -11.49
CA SER A 45 0.42 9.60 -11.94
C SER A 45 1.59 9.53 -10.94
N LEU A 46 1.31 9.62 -9.63
CA LEU A 46 2.32 9.55 -8.58
C LEU A 46 3.02 8.19 -8.53
N LEU A 47 2.30 7.09 -8.78
CA LEU A 47 2.86 5.74 -8.83
C LEU A 47 3.60 5.45 -10.14
N LEU A 48 3.10 5.96 -11.26
CA LEU A 48 3.71 5.79 -12.60
C LEU A 48 5.02 6.55 -12.76
N HIS A 49 5.25 7.61 -11.97
CA HIS A 49 6.54 8.30 -11.94
C HIS A 49 7.70 7.44 -11.39
N ASP A 50 7.40 6.35 -10.67
CA ASP A 50 8.40 5.35 -10.33
C ASP A 50 8.86 4.64 -11.63
N LYS A 51 10.18 4.51 -11.86
CA LYS A 51 10.80 4.02 -13.12
C LYS A 51 10.42 2.57 -13.51
N LYS A 52 9.44 1.97 -12.86
CA LYS A 52 9.07 0.56 -12.92
C LYS A 52 7.64 0.34 -13.43
N ALA A 53 7.14 1.23 -14.29
CA ALA A 53 5.74 1.22 -14.74
C ALA A 53 5.57 0.98 -16.25
N SER A 54 4.52 0.25 -16.62
CA SER A 54 3.83 0.37 -17.92
C SER A 54 2.61 1.29 -17.73
N ARG A 55 1.95 1.77 -18.80
CA ARG A 55 0.95 2.86 -18.71
C ARG A 55 -0.22 2.63 -17.71
N GLU A 56 -0.53 1.39 -17.35
CA GLU A 56 -1.69 1.03 -16.51
C GLU A 56 -1.32 0.15 -15.30
N ALA A 57 -0.04 -0.21 -15.16
CA ALA A 57 0.41 -1.16 -14.16
C ALA A 57 1.83 -0.86 -13.69
N VAL A 58 2.12 -1.17 -12.43
CA VAL A 58 3.42 -0.91 -11.80
C VAL A 58 4.04 -2.16 -11.24
N ASN A 59 5.37 -2.26 -11.26
CA ASN A 59 6.05 -3.27 -10.48
C ASN A 59 6.03 -2.86 -9.01
N PHE A 60 5.34 -3.64 -8.18
CA PHE A 60 5.14 -3.33 -6.77
C PHE A 60 5.89 -4.32 -5.88
N ILE A 61 6.43 -3.86 -4.75
CA ILE A 61 7.12 -4.72 -3.79
C ILE A 61 6.10 -5.24 -2.78
N LEU A 62 5.95 -6.56 -2.71
CA LEU A 62 5.09 -7.28 -1.76
C LEU A 62 5.92 -8.21 -0.89
N LEU A 63 5.35 -8.64 0.22
CA LEU A 63 5.97 -9.51 1.21
C LEU A 63 5.34 -10.91 1.14
N ARG A 64 6.17 -11.93 1.36
CA ARG A 64 5.72 -13.31 1.63
C ARG A 64 5.87 -13.66 3.11
N ASP A 65 6.92 -13.14 3.72
CA ASP A 65 7.25 -13.33 5.13
C ASP A 65 8.15 -12.18 5.64
N LEU A 66 8.50 -12.19 6.91
CA LEU A 66 9.52 -11.33 7.50
C LEU A 66 10.88 -11.60 6.87
N GLY A 67 11.42 -10.57 6.20
CA GLY A 67 12.70 -10.67 5.50
C GLY A 67 12.60 -11.28 4.08
N ASP A 68 11.41 -11.72 3.65
CA ASP A 68 11.16 -12.21 2.30
C ASP A 68 10.18 -11.31 1.54
N CYS A 69 10.69 -10.66 0.49
CA CYS A 69 9.92 -9.80 -0.39
C CYS A 69 10.18 -10.13 -1.86
N PHE A 70 9.22 -9.79 -2.70
CA PHE A 70 9.31 -9.99 -4.13
C PHE A 70 8.69 -8.82 -4.89
N ILE A 71 9.11 -8.68 -6.14
CA ILE A 71 8.52 -7.71 -7.06
C ILE A 71 7.37 -8.40 -7.78
N GLN A 72 6.14 -7.99 -7.48
CA GLN A 72 4.98 -8.30 -8.30
C GLN A 72 5.03 -7.39 -9.53
N LYS A 73 5.23 -8.00 -10.70
CA LYS A 73 5.22 -7.25 -11.95
C LYS A 73 3.79 -6.91 -12.37
N GLU A 74 3.64 -5.77 -13.04
CA GLU A 74 2.41 -5.36 -13.70
C GLU A 74 1.17 -5.42 -12.77
N MET A 75 1.34 -4.95 -11.53
CA MET A 75 0.23 -4.86 -10.59
C MET A 75 -0.73 -3.75 -11.03
N PRO A 76 -2.04 -4.04 -11.20
CA PRO A 76 -3.01 -3.04 -11.66
C PRO A 76 -3.13 -1.86 -10.70
N LEU A 77 -3.08 -0.63 -11.22
CA LEU A 77 -3.19 0.58 -10.39
C LEU A 77 -4.51 0.65 -9.63
N GLU A 78 -5.62 0.23 -10.24
CA GLU A 78 -6.94 0.17 -9.60
C GLU A 78 -6.94 -0.73 -8.37
N LEU A 79 -6.25 -1.87 -8.41
CA LEU A 79 -6.15 -2.78 -7.28
C LEU A 79 -5.41 -2.11 -6.12
N ILE A 80 -4.29 -1.44 -6.40
CA ILE A 80 -3.52 -0.72 -5.40
C ILE A 80 -4.35 0.44 -4.83
N TRP A 81 -5.09 1.16 -5.68
CA TRP A 81 -5.98 2.25 -5.28
C TRP A 81 -7.08 1.80 -4.31
N ASN A 82 -7.78 0.73 -4.65
CA ASN A 82 -8.85 0.18 -3.83
C ASN A 82 -8.33 -0.22 -2.44
N HIS A 83 -7.18 -0.90 -2.38
CA HIS A 83 -6.55 -1.26 -1.11
C HIS A 83 -6.00 -0.05 -0.35
N PHE A 84 -5.52 0.98 -1.05
CA PHE A 84 -5.11 2.23 -0.42
C PHE A 84 -6.29 2.92 0.27
N GLY A 85 -7.47 2.92 -0.36
CA GLY A 85 -8.69 3.43 0.27
C GLY A 85 -9.12 2.63 1.50
N LEU A 86 -9.07 1.30 1.42
CA LEU A 86 -9.31 0.44 2.59
C LEU A 86 -8.32 0.74 3.72
N PHE A 87 -7.02 0.86 3.40
CA PHE A 87 -5.99 1.18 4.37
C PHE A 87 -6.26 2.52 5.08
N CYS A 88 -6.61 3.57 4.33
CA CYS A 88 -6.91 4.87 4.92
C CYS A 88 -8.18 4.84 5.80
N SER A 89 -9.16 4.02 5.43
CA SER A 89 -10.38 3.83 6.22
C SER A 89 -10.15 3.02 7.51
N GLU A 90 -9.31 1.99 7.47
CA GLU A 90 -9.01 1.14 8.63
C GLU A 90 -8.00 1.79 9.58
N PHE A 91 -7.13 2.66 9.04
CA PHE A 91 -6.07 3.34 9.80
C PHE A 91 -6.15 4.87 9.66
N PRO A 92 -7.27 5.50 10.08
CA PRO A 92 -7.48 6.95 9.91
C PRO A 92 -6.51 7.81 10.74
N ASP A 93 -5.85 7.24 11.75
CA ASP A 93 -4.81 7.94 12.51
C ASP A 93 -3.41 7.82 11.88
N LEU A 94 -3.23 6.95 10.89
CA LEU A 94 -1.98 6.79 10.16
C LEU A 94 -1.97 7.54 8.83
N CYS A 95 -3.08 7.50 8.10
CA CYS A 95 -3.21 8.15 6.79
C CYS A 95 -4.57 8.80 6.64
N ARG A 96 -4.60 10.13 6.63
CA ARG A 96 -5.80 10.94 6.41
C ARG A 96 -5.76 11.49 5.01
N VAL A 97 -6.75 11.09 4.22
CA VAL A 97 -6.93 11.53 2.84
C VAL A 97 -8.42 11.57 2.54
N LYS A 98 -8.84 12.56 1.75
CA LYS A 98 -10.16 12.55 1.12
C LYS A 98 -10.01 11.96 -0.27
N LEU A 99 -10.53 10.75 -0.48
CA LEU A 99 -10.57 10.14 -1.80
C LEU A 99 -11.75 10.73 -2.59
N LEU A 100 -11.52 11.11 -3.84
CA LEU A 100 -12.47 11.75 -4.74
C LEU A 100 -12.93 10.81 -5.86
#